data_AF-A0A2A6LR96-F1
#
_entry.id   AF-A0A2A6LR96-F1
#
_cell.length_a   1.000
_cell.length_b   1.000
_cell.length_c   1.000
_cell.angle_alpha   90.00
_cell.angle_beta   90.00
_cell.angle_gamma   90.00
#
_symmetry.space_group_name_H-M   'P 1'
#
loop_
_entity.id
_entity.type
_entity.pdbx_description
1 polymer ?
#
loop_
_entity_poly.entity_id
_entity_poly.type
_entity_poly.pdbx_seq_one_letter_code
_entity_poly.pdbx_strand_id
1 'polypeptide(L)'
;MIARRYWRTAFAPGAVVSEVARRFEVSTGLLYTWRRQALVQQAAPAFVQAKLVGSASSDAVELAMTVDFPNGVKVRIGSAAPCDLAAAIMRALK
;
A
#
# COMPACT_ATOMS: atom_id res chain seq x y z
N MET A 1 -3.92 -10.88 -28.80
CA MET A 1 -4.69 -12.16 -28.85
C MET A 1 -3.83 -13.40 -29.14
N ILE A 2 -2.62 -13.25 -29.68
CA ILE A 2 -1.77 -14.35 -30.16
C ILE A 2 -1.02 -15.08 -29.01
N ALA A 3 -0.56 -14.37 -27.97
CA ALA A 3 0.21 -14.95 -26.85
C ALA A 3 -0.51 -16.00 -25.97
N ARG A 4 -1.85 -15.97 -25.91
CA ARG A 4 -2.61 -16.80 -24.95
C ARG A 4 -2.67 -18.28 -25.32
N ARG A 5 -2.40 -18.64 -26.58
CA ARG A 5 -2.57 -20.01 -27.09
C ARG A 5 -1.30 -20.87 -26.98
N TYR A 6 -0.11 -20.26 -27.01
CA TYR A 6 1.15 -21.00 -27.07
C TYR A 6 1.66 -21.50 -25.72
N TRP A 7 1.43 -20.75 -24.63
CA TRP A 7 1.87 -21.19 -23.30
C TRP A 7 1.12 -22.45 -22.85
N ARG A 8 -0.17 -22.59 -23.16
CA ARG A 8 -0.94 -23.78 -22.76
C ARG A 8 -0.39 -25.07 -23.39
N THR A 9 0.13 -24.98 -24.62
CA THR A 9 0.82 -26.08 -25.29
C THR A 9 2.19 -26.35 -24.68
N ALA A 10 2.93 -25.31 -24.30
CA ALA A 10 4.24 -25.44 -23.66
C ALA A 10 4.18 -26.13 -22.28
N PHE A 11 3.05 -26.04 -21.59
CA PHE A 11 2.84 -26.61 -20.24
C PHE A 11 1.85 -27.80 -20.24
N ALA A 12 1.56 -28.40 -21.40
CA ALA A 12 0.80 -29.63 -21.46
C ALA A 12 1.63 -30.82 -20.91
N PRO A 13 1.00 -31.87 -20.35
CA PRO A 13 1.71 -33.07 -19.90
C PRO A 13 2.57 -33.66 -21.03
N GLY A 14 3.86 -33.90 -20.77
CA GLY A 14 4.80 -34.42 -21.77
C GLY A 14 5.40 -33.38 -22.73
N ALA A 15 5.01 -32.10 -22.64
CA ALA A 15 5.61 -31.05 -23.45
C ALA A 15 7.00 -30.63 -22.92
N VAL A 16 7.94 -30.43 -23.83
CA VAL A 16 9.26 -29.86 -23.53
C VAL A 16 9.23 -28.37 -23.87
N VAL A 17 9.30 -27.51 -22.84
CA VAL A 17 9.18 -26.05 -22.96
C VAL A 17 10.14 -25.46 -23.99
N SER A 18 11.39 -25.93 -24.03
CA SER A 18 12.42 -25.45 -24.96
C SER A 18 12.10 -25.78 -26.43
N GLU A 19 11.53 -26.95 -26.69
CA GLU A 19 11.14 -27.37 -28.04
C GLU A 19 9.93 -26.55 -28.52
N VAL A 20 8.97 -26.31 -27.63
CA VAL A 20 7.80 -25.47 -27.91
C VAL A 20 8.21 -24.01 -28.13
N ALA A 21 9.12 -23.48 -27.31
CA ALA A 21 9.71 -22.16 -27.47
C ALA A 21 10.36 -22.00 -28.86
N ARG A 22 11.13 -23.01 -29.30
CA ARG A 22 11.79 -23.00 -30.62
C ARG A 22 10.78 -23.03 -31.77
N ARG A 23 9.74 -23.86 -31.70
CA ARG A 23 8.70 -23.98 -32.74
C ARG A 23 7.87 -22.71 -32.93
N PHE A 24 7.72 -21.91 -31.88
CA PHE A 24 6.97 -20.66 -31.92
C PHE A 24 7.87 -19.42 -31.96
N GLU A 25 9.19 -19.59 -32.09
CA GLU A 25 10.18 -18.49 -32.11
C GLU A 25 10.06 -17.53 -30.92
N VAL A 26 9.78 -18.07 -29.74
CA VAL A 26 9.56 -17.30 -28.51
C VAL A 26 10.61 -17.68 -27.48
N SER A 27 11.12 -16.71 -26.73
CA SER A 27 12.05 -17.01 -25.63
C SER A 27 11.35 -17.76 -24.51
N THR A 28 12.05 -18.72 -23.90
CA THR A 28 11.56 -19.47 -22.74
C THR A 28 11.19 -18.55 -21.56
N GLY A 29 11.90 -17.43 -21.40
CA GLY A 29 11.57 -16.40 -20.42
C GLY A 29 10.19 -15.78 -20.64
N LEU A 30 9.80 -15.52 -21.89
CA LEU A 30 8.49 -14.95 -22.22
C LEU A 30 7.34 -15.91 -21.91
N LEU A 31 7.53 -17.22 -22.14
CA LEU A 31 6.57 -18.26 -21.75
C LEU A 31 6.33 -18.28 -20.24
N TYR A 32 7.38 -18.13 -19.43
CA TYR A 32 7.26 -18.05 -17.97
C TYR A 32 6.57 -16.77 -17.51
N THR A 33 6.85 -15.63 -18.15
CA THR A 33 6.17 -14.37 -17.88
C THR A 33 4.67 -14.48 -18.15
N TRP A 34 4.29 -15.04 -19.30
CA TRP A 34 2.88 -15.24 -19.65
C TRP A 34 2.20 -16.24 -18.72
N ARG A 35 2.89 -17.33 -18.32
CA ARG A 35 2.36 -18.27 -17.32
C ARG A 35 2.07 -17.55 -16.00
N ARG A 36 3.00 -16.73 -15.51
CA ARG A 36 2.82 -15.95 -14.27
C ARG A 36 1.64 -14.99 -14.40
N GLN A 37 1.55 -14.23 -15.49
CA GLN A 37 0.44 -13.31 -15.74
C GLN A 37 -0.91 -14.04 -15.80
N ALA A 38 -0.97 -15.18 -16.49
CA ALA A 38 -2.20 -15.97 -16.57
C ALA A 38 -2.63 -16.53 -15.21
N LEU A 39 -1.70 -16.91 -14.33
CA LEU A 39 -2.00 -17.34 -12.97
C LEU A 39 -2.51 -16.18 -12.10
N VAL A 40 -1.89 -15.00 -12.18
CA VAL A 40 -2.35 -13.80 -11.46
C VAL A 40 -3.77 -13.41 -11.86
N GLN A 41 -4.13 -13.53 -13.15
CA GLN A 41 -5.49 -13.22 -13.62
C GLN A 41 -6.54 -14.26 -13.22
N GLN A 42 -6.15 -15.49 -12.88
CA GLN A 42 -7.06 -16.57 -12.48
C GLN A 42 -7.20 -16.70 -10.96
N ALA A 43 -6.18 -16.30 -10.22
CA ALA A 43 -6.22 -16.27 -8.77
C ALA A 43 -7.01 -15.04 -8.32
N ALA A 44 -8.10 -15.24 -7.57
CA ALA A 44 -8.64 -14.18 -6.73
C ALA A 44 -7.50 -13.73 -5.79
N PRO A 45 -7.23 -12.43 -5.65
CA PRO A 45 -6.10 -11.98 -4.84
C PRO A 45 -6.35 -12.36 -3.38
N ALA A 46 -5.64 -13.39 -2.90
CA ALA A 46 -5.75 -13.85 -1.51
C ALA A 46 -5.15 -12.84 -0.52
N PHE A 47 -4.14 -12.08 -0.97
CA PHE A 47 -3.51 -11.01 -0.22
C PHE A 47 -3.24 -9.84 -1.17
N VAL A 48 -3.85 -8.69 -0.90
CA VAL A 48 -3.63 -7.43 -1.62
C VAL A 48 -2.78 -6.52 -0.75
N GLN A 49 -1.82 -5.83 -1.36
CA GLN A 49 -1.04 -4.81 -0.67
C GLN A 49 -1.97 -3.68 -0.19
N ALA A 50 -2.19 -3.58 1.12
CA ALA A 50 -2.86 -2.45 1.71
C ALA A 50 -1.88 -1.27 1.74
N LYS A 51 -2.16 -0.22 0.96
CA LYS A 51 -1.45 1.04 1.11
C LYS A 51 -2.10 1.78 2.27
N LEU A 52 -1.41 1.84 3.40
CA LEU A 52 -1.79 2.76 4.47
C LEU A 52 -1.59 4.18 3.93
N VAL A 53 -2.66 4.78 3.43
CA VAL A 53 -2.72 6.24 3.29
C VAL A 53 -2.66 6.71 4.72
N GLY A 54 -1.55 7.36 5.08
CA GLY A 54 -1.33 7.81 6.45
C GLY A 54 -2.61 8.46 6.94
N SER A 55 -3.14 7.93 8.05
CA SER A 55 -4.24 8.58 8.75
C SER A 55 -3.86 10.03 8.81
N ALA A 56 -4.71 10.93 8.30
CA ALA A 56 -4.66 12.30 8.79
C ALA A 56 -4.53 12.13 10.30
N SER A 57 -3.44 12.67 10.86
CA SER A 57 -3.15 12.55 12.28
C SER A 57 -4.46 12.66 13.03
N SER A 58 -4.74 11.74 13.95
CA SER A 58 -5.86 11.86 14.89
C SER A 58 -5.56 13.04 15.82
N ASP A 59 -5.51 14.23 15.23
CA ASP A 59 -5.44 15.54 15.82
C ASP A 59 -6.61 16.37 15.25
N ALA A 60 -7.65 15.69 14.74
CA ALA A 60 -9.00 16.22 14.66
C ALA A 60 -9.62 16.31 16.06
N VAL A 61 -8.86 16.78 17.03
CA VAL A 61 -9.44 17.46 18.17
C VAL A 61 -9.76 18.83 17.62
N GLU A 62 -11.04 19.14 17.42
CA GLU A 62 -11.52 20.48 17.04
C GLU A 62 -10.74 21.51 17.86
N LEU A 63 -9.78 22.20 17.24
CA LEU A 63 -8.75 22.93 17.98
C LEU A 63 -9.32 24.29 18.36
N ALA A 64 -9.47 24.58 19.65
CA ALA A 64 -10.00 25.86 20.09
C ALA A 64 -8.95 26.97 19.95
N MET A 65 -7.70 26.70 20.34
CA MET A 65 -6.62 27.69 20.29
C MET A 65 -5.22 27.06 20.38
N THR A 66 -4.22 27.82 19.94
CA THR A 66 -2.80 27.50 20.13
C THR A 66 -2.11 28.66 20.82
N VAL A 67 -1.25 28.38 21.79
CA VAL A 67 -0.47 29.36 22.54
C VAL A 67 1.02 29.08 22.32
N ASP A 68 1.73 30.09 21.85
CA ASP A 68 3.18 30.07 21.73
C ASP A 68 3.83 30.79 22.91
N PHE A 69 4.77 30.11 23.59
CA PHE A 69 5.52 30.65 24.71
C PHE A 69 6.92 31.11 24.24
N PRO A 70 7.52 32.13 24.89
CA PRO A 70 8.84 32.66 24.50
C PRO A 70 10.00 31.68 24.72
N ASN A 71 9.79 30.62 25.52
CA ASN A 71 10.74 29.52 25.72
C ASN A 71 10.70 28.47 24.58
N GLY A 72 9.92 28.71 23.52
CA GLY A 72 9.77 27.81 22.39
C GLY A 72 8.74 26.69 22.60
N VAL A 73 8.06 26.64 23.75
CA VAL A 73 6.98 25.69 24.00
C VAL A 73 5.71 26.14 23.27
N LYS A 74 5.08 25.20 22.56
CA LYS A 74 3.79 25.42 21.88
C LYS A 74 2.72 24.54 22.51
N VAL A 75 1.66 25.17 23.02
CA VAL A 75 0.53 24.47 23.63
C VAL A 75 -0.66 24.52 22.69
N ARG A 76 -1.20 23.36 22.33
CA ARG A 76 -2.41 23.21 21.52
C ARG A 76 -3.56 22.79 22.43
N ILE A 77 -4.66 23.53 22.40
CA ILE A 77 -5.82 23.28 23.25
C ILE A 77 -7.00 22.86 22.37
N GLY A 78 -7.47 21.65 22.57
CA GLY A 78 -8.70 21.15 21.96
C GLY A 78 -9.96 21.79 22.54
N SER A 79 -11.01 21.90 21.76
CA SER A 79 -12.33 22.44 22.13
C SER A 79 -13.01 21.68 23.26
N ALA A 80 -12.72 20.39 23.41
CA ALA A 80 -13.23 19.57 24.52
C ALA A 80 -12.31 19.60 25.76
N ALA A 81 -11.22 20.37 25.76
CA ALA A 81 -10.30 20.42 26.89
C ALA A 81 -10.95 21.10 28.11
N PRO A 82 -10.92 20.48 29.30
CA PRO A 82 -11.41 21.12 30.52
C PRO A 82 -10.61 22.39 30.84
N CYS A 83 -11.32 23.48 31.15
CA CYS A 83 -10.70 24.78 31.44
C CYS A 83 -9.68 24.71 32.59
N ASP A 84 -9.96 23.93 33.64
CA ASP A 84 -9.07 23.79 34.80
C ASP A 84 -7.74 23.13 34.43
N LEU A 85 -7.78 22.12 33.56
CA LEU A 85 -6.59 21.45 33.04
C LEU A 85 -5.77 22.41 32.17
N ALA A 86 -6.44 23.15 31.29
CA ALA A 86 -5.77 24.15 30.45
C ALA A 86 -5.10 25.23 31.32
N ALA A 87 -5.80 25.74 32.33
CA ALA A 87 -5.27 26.73 33.27
C ALA A 87 -4.09 26.19 34.10
N ALA A 88 -4.17 24.94 34.57
CA ALA A 88 -3.09 24.29 35.31
C ALA A 88 -1.82 24.16 34.46
N ILE A 89 -1.95 23.73 33.20
CA ILE A 89 -0.84 23.64 32.26
C ILE A 89 -0.25 25.03 31.98
N MET A 90 -1.10 26.03 31.69
CA MET A 90 -0.64 27.40 31.45
C MET A 90 0.09 28.00 32.65
N ARG A 91 -0.32 27.66 33.88
CA ARG A 91 0.35 28.10 35.11
C ARG A 91 1.68 27.38 35.33
N ALA A 92 1.79 26.11 34.94
CA ALA A 92 3.03 25.34 35.03
C ALA A 92 4.08 25.75 34.00
N LEU A 93 3.64 26.32 32.86
CA LEU A 93 4.51 26.74 31.75
C LEU A 93 4.88 28.23 31.76
N LYS A 94 4.29 29.02 32.68
CA LYS A 94 4.65 30.41 32.92
C LYS A 94 6.05 30.53 33.53
#